data_AF-A0A086J2T7-F1
#
_entry.id   AF-A0A086J2T7-F1
#
_cell.length_a   1.000
_cell.length_b   1.000
_cell.length_c   1.000
_cell.angle_alpha   90.00
_cell.angle_beta   90.00
_cell.angle_gamma   90.00
#
_symmetry.space_group_name_H-M   'P 1'
#
loop_
_entity.id
_entity.type
_entity.pdbx_description
1 polymer ?
#
loop_
_entity_poly.entity_id
_entity_poly.type
_entity_poly.pdbx_seq_one_letter_code
_entity_poly.pdbx_strand_id
1 'polypeptide(L)'
;MEVELLQACREAHLDESSILLAEHIFRKEQTPRAFLGLLTVLAETNKYEAVKWLVHRRREYFLYEEIQRIYIEVMKRLGEISEIDAFMMSSKRIDENECMQDTEAGSRNCAYTVDCQKTEGYSSVVGADYAGRGYRPISRLSLNSYYQALIQKGSEEKRRECIDRAIEFDERNLEPYIYIGMTKSYSELEGYIDRVQDASVRELFRTLLSSRKESFSLFSRSFHTPFSCCRIAKRLFNERQTSEIFQIAQYTASVYPSHYFTYIISGMYYILIGKHADGKRALFKALQLNNSYGMGWILLGYCQAFLCESSNAIACYEKAEVLMESTGYMPSLGIALEYHRMRSYQKAEKKYLDVQKKYGMEYCFNPYVSLLVVQGRYDEALQLIADKTCSGERALLKSACYLFLDETEMAEEALQDVNISYHSKTQSKYYLLLGYIQHMKKKYCEAIELYQKAILDPSKPAGSLVNDLLELAIKNSLEENNKKLVMQYKEDVFDFLDLKADLPLVL
;
A
#
# COMPACT_ATOMS: atom_id res chain seq x y z
N MET A 1 -4.60 25.58 20.84
CA MET A 1 -4.40 25.40 19.39
C MET A 1 -4.92 24.03 18.96
N GLU A 2 -4.32 22.90 19.37
CA GLU A 2 -4.81 21.55 19.01
C GLU A 2 -6.29 21.33 19.36
N VAL A 3 -6.71 21.64 20.59
CA VAL A 3 -8.10 21.53 21.05
C VAL A 3 -9.05 22.50 20.32
N GLU A 4 -8.58 23.71 20.02
CA GLU A 4 -9.34 24.73 19.28
C GLU A 4 -9.56 24.29 17.83
N LEU A 5 -8.51 23.75 17.20
CA LEU A 5 -8.56 23.21 15.85
C LEU A 5 -9.48 21.99 15.78
N LEU A 6 -9.43 21.10 16.78
CA LEU A 6 -10.36 19.98 16.88
C LEU A 6 -11.81 20.46 16.95
N GLN A 7 -12.11 21.49 17.75
CA GLN A 7 -13.46 22.07 17.82
C GLN A 7 -13.87 22.68 16.47
N ALA A 8 -12.97 23.40 15.81
CA ALA A 8 -13.23 23.98 14.49
C ALA A 8 -13.47 22.92 13.40
N CYS A 9 -12.75 21.78 13.44
CA CYS A 9 -12.98 20.64 12.54
C CYS A 9 -14.33 19.97 12.80
N ARG A 10 -14.73 19.82 14.07
CA ARG A 10 -16.02 19.23 14.45
C ARG A 10 -17.20 20.08 13.98
N GLU A 11 -17.13 21.40 14.19
CA GLU A 11 -18.16 22.33 13.70
C GLU A 11 -18.25 22.38 12.17
N ALA A 12 -17.15 22.13 11.48
CA ALA A 12 -17.09 22.02 10.02
C ALA A 12 -17.48 20.63 9.49
N HIS A 13 -17.82 19.66 10.36
CA HIS A 13 -18.11 18.27 10.00
C HIS A 13 -16.99 17.59 9.18
N LEU A 14 -15.75 17.84 9.57
CA LEU A 14 -14.56 17.20 8.98
C LEU A 14 -14.20 15.93 9.75
N ASP A 15 -14.79 14.81 9.35
CA ASP A 15 -14.71 13.55 10.08
C ASP A 15 -13.26 13.04 10.24
N GLU A 16 -12.52 12.92 9.13
CA GLU A 16 -11.15 12.34 9.15
C GLU A 16 -10.18 13.25 9.92
N SER A 17 -10.24 14.56 9.70
CA SER A 17 -9.43 15.54 10.43
C SER A 17 -9.72 15.52 11.94
N SER A 18 -10.99 15.43 12.33
CA SER A 18 -11.39 15.42 13.74
C SER A 18 -10.88 14.17 14.45
N ILE A 19 -11.02 12.99 13.81
CA ILE A 19 -10.55 11.72 14.37
C ILE A 19 -9.01 11.73 14.49
N LEU A 20 -8.29 12.21 13.48
CA LEU A 20 -6.82 12.26 13.50
C LEU A 20 -6.28 13.22 14.58
N LEU A 21 -6.91 14.39 14.75
CA LEU A 21 -6.55 15.33 15.81
C LEU A 21 -6.86 14.78 17.21
N ALA A 22 -8.03 14.15 17.38
CA ALA A 22 -8.40 13.54 18.66
C ALA A 22 -7.47 12.37 19.04
N GLU A 23 -7.05 11.56 18.06
CA GLU A 23 -6.03 10.52 18.25
C GLU A 23 -4.72 11.12 18.77
N HIS A 24 -4.24 12.20 18.16
CA HIS A 24 -2.99 12.84 18.54
C HIS A 24 -3.04 13.42 19.95
N ILE A 25 -4.11 14.14 20.29
CA ILE A 25 -4.32 14.71 21.63
C ILE A 25 -4.34 13.57 22.67
N PHE A 26 -5.07 12.49 22.40
CA PHE A 26 -5.11 11.34 23.31
C PHE A 26 -3.74 10.66 23.48
N ARG A 27 -2.97 10.49 22.41
CA ARG A 27 -1.61 9.92 22.50
C ARG A 27 -0.67 10.78 23.35
N LYS A 28 -0.82 12.10 23.28
CA LYS A 28 0.02 13.08 23.97
C LYS A 28 -0.32 13.21 25.46
N GLU A 29 -1.61 13.28 25.79
CA GLU A 29 -2.06 13.57 27.16
C GLU A 29 -2.37 12.31 27.98
N GLN A 30 -2.88 11.24 27.36
CA GLN A 30 -3.32 10.00 28.04
C GLN A 30 -4.22 10.27 29.27
N THR A 31 -5.02 11.33 29.22
CA THR A 31 -5.96 11.70 30.28
C THR A 31 -7.38 11.19 30.00
N PRO A 32 -8.21 11.00 31.04
CA PRO A 32 -9.63 10.64 30.86
C PRO A 32 -10.39 11.67 30.01
N ARG A 33 -10.05 12.96 30.14
CA ARG A 33 -10.65 14.05 29.35
C ARG A 33 -10.33 13.93 27.86
N ALA A 34 -9.06 13.64 27.52
CA ALA A 34 -8.66 13.41 26.13
C ALA A 34 -9.30 12.13 25.57
N PHE A 35 -9.45 11.09 26.39
CA PHE A 35 -10.13 9.85 26.00
C PHE A 35 -11.62 10.09 25.72
N LEU A 36 -12.32 10.83 26.57
CA LEU A 36 -13.70 11.26 26.33
C LEU A 36 -13.83 12.08 25.04
N GLY A 37 -12.91 13.01 24.80
CA GLY A 37 -12.84 13.78 23.55
C GLY A 37 -12.70 12.88 22.31
N LEU A 38 -11.92 11.81 22.38
CA LEU A 38 -11.80 10.84 21.29
C LEU A 38 -13.09 10.03 21.11
N LEU A 39 -13.70 9.53 22.20
CA LEU A 39 -14.93 8.73 22.12
C LEU A 39 -16.10 9.54 21.58
N THR A 40 -16.23 10.82 21.96
CA THR A 40 -17.27 11.71 21.44
C THR A 40 -17.13 11.89 19.93
N VAL A 41 -15.92 12.18 19.43
CA VAL A 41 -15.66 12.32 17.99
C VAL A 41 -15.95 11.02 17.23
N LEU A 42 -15.56 9.87 17.77
CA LEU A 42 -15.84 8.57 17.14
C LEU A 42 -17.34 8.24 17.13
N ALA A 43 -18.07 8.61 18.18
CA ALA A 43 -19.53 8.44 18.25
C ALA A 43 -20.26 9.36 17.26
N GLU A 44 -19.82 10.62 17.14
CA GLU A 44 -20.35 11.60 16.17
C GLU A 44 -20.15 11.14 14.71
N THR A 45 -19.00 10.54 14.42
CA THR A 45 -18.63 10.03 13.08
C THR A 45 -19.14 8.62 12.79
N ASN A 46 -20.04 8.09 13.63
CA ASN A 46 -20.63 6.74 13.51
C ASN A 46 -19.60 5.58 13.51
N LYS A 47 -18.43 5.76 14.15
CA LYS A 47 -17.39 4.72 14.29
C LYS A 47 -17.58 3.93 15.59
N TYR A 48 -18.75 3.34 15.74
CA TYR A 48 -19.19 2.66 16.96
C TYR A 48 -18.30 1.48 17.38
N GLU A 49 -17.85 0.68 16.42
CA GLU A 49 -16.92 -0.43 16.68
C GLU A 49 -15.58 0.05 17.24
N ALA A 50 -15.11 1.23 16.82
CA ALA A 50 -13.89 1.83 17.34
C ALA A 50 -14.05 2.27 18.80
N VAL A 51 -15.20 2.84 19.16
CA VAL A 51 -15.54 3.18 20.55
C VAL A 51 -15.57 1.91 21.39
N LYS A 52 -16.27 0.87 20.94
CA LYS A 52 -16.34 -0.44 21.61
C LYS A 52 -14.93 -0.98 21.85
N TRP A 53 -14.12 -1.06 20.81
CA TRP A 53 -12.75 -1.57 20.86
C TRP A 53 -11.87 -0.80 21.85
N LEU A 54 -11.97 0.53 21.88
CA LEU A 54 -11.19 1.39 22.77
C LEU A 54 -11.56 1.19 24.24
N VAL A 55 -12.86 1.19 24.58
CA VAL A 55 -13.34 1.03 25.95
C VAL A 55 -12.94 -0.34 26.51
N HIS A 56 -13.02 -1.40 25.69
CA HIS A 56 -12.61 -2.75 26.12
C HIS A 56 -11.13 -2.86 26.46
N ARG A 57 -10.26 -2.10 25.78
CA ARG A 57 -8.81 -2.07 26.00
C ARG A 57 -8.35 -1.06 27.04
N ARG A 58 -9.20 -0.10 27.41
CA ARG A 58 -8.93 0.95 28.40
C ARG A 58 -10.01 0.96 29.49
N ARG A 59 -10.15 -0.19 30.16
CA ARG A 59 -11.11 -0.36 31.26
C ARG A 59 -10.88 0.60 32.42
N GLU A 60 -9.63 1.03 32.62
CA GLU A 60 -9.21 2.05 33.59
C GLU A 60 -10.01 3.37 33.48
N TYR A 61 -10.44 3.78 32.29
CA TYR A 61 -11.24 5.00 32.11
C TYR A 61 -12.76 4.75 32.14
N PHE A 62 -13.21 3.50 32.28
CA PHE A 62 -14.64 3.20 32.37
C PHE A 62 -15.27 3.61 33.72
N LEU A 63 -14.46 4.03 34.69
CA LEU A 63 -14.92 4.52 35.99
C LEU A 63 -15.65 5.88 35.90
N TYR A 64 -15.43 6.64 34.83
CA TYR A 64 -16.05 7.95 34.64
C TYR A 64 -17.46 7.83 34.04
N GLU A 65 -18.46 8.45 34.67
CA GLU A 65 -19.87 8.36 34.25
C GLU A 65 -20.09 8.82 32.80
N GLU A 66 -19.38 9.86 32.36
CA GLU A 66 -19.53 10.41 31.00
C GLU A 66 -19.10 9.40 29.92
N ILE A 67 -18.04 8.63 30.19
CA ILE A 67 -17.55 7.56 29.31
C ILE A 67 -18.55 6.40 29.29
N GLN A 68 -19.11 6.05 30.45
CA GLN A 68 -20.16 5.02 30.53
C GLN A 68 -21.40 5.41 29.72
N ARG A 69 -21.84 6.67 29.81
CA ARG A 69 -23.00 7.17 29.05
C ARG A 69 -22.79 7.03 27.54
N ILE A 70 -21.63 7.49 27.04
CA ILE A 70 -21.30 7.36 25.61
C ILE A 70 -21.24 5.88 25.21
N TYR A 71 -20.59 5.04 26.01
CA TYR A 71 -20.49 3.61 25.71
C TYR A 71 -21.87 2.96 25.65
N ILE A 72 -22.75 3.22 26.62
CA ILE A 72 -24.13 2.70 26.64
C ILE A 72 -24.92 3.19 25.41
N GLU A 73 -24.78 4.47 25.04
CA GLU A 73 -25.42 5.01 23.85
C GLU A 73 -24.93 4.30 22.58
N VAL A 74 -23.63 4.10 22.45
CA VAL A 74 -23.02 3.42 21.31
C VAL A 74 -23.45 1.95 21.24
N MET A 75 -23.44 1.22 22.35
CA MET A 75 -23.87 -0.19 22.39
C MET A 75 -25.37 -0.34 22.06
N LYS A 76 -26.21 0.63 22.47
CA LYS A 76 -27.62 0.68 22.05
C LYS A 76 -27.74 0.86 20.53
N ARG A 77 -26.92 1.72 19.93
CA ARG A 77 -26.90 1.94 18.47
C ARG A 77 -26.37 0.72 17.70
N LEU A 78 -25.46 -0.07 18.29
CA LEU A 78 -25.00 -1.36 17.75
C LEU A 78 -26.03 -2.49 17.91
N GLY A 79 -27.01 -2.34 18.82
CA GLY A 79 -28.01 -3.37 19.12
C GLY A 79 -27.51 -4.46 20.08
N GLU A 80 -26.33 -4.30 20.68
CA GLU A 80 -25.65 -5.28 21.53
C GLU A 80 -25.92 -5.02 23.02
N ILE A 81 -27.19 -4.89 23.39
CA ILE A 81 -27.61 -4.48 24.74
C ILE A 81 -27.16 -5.50 25.80
N SER A 82 -27.10 -6.79 25.46
CA SER A 82 -26.66 -7.88 26.35
C SER A 82 -25.19 -7.75 26.80
N GLU A 83 -24.34 -7.14 25.98
CA GLU A 83 -22.93 -6.93 26.33
C GLU A 83 -22.76 -5.78 27.33
N ILE A 84 -23.72 -4.86 27.42
CA ILE A 84 -23.70 -3.76 28.39
C ILE A 84 -23.74 -4.32 29.81
N ASP A 85 -24.69 -5.22 30.08
CA ASP A 85 -24.87 -5.81 31.40
C ASP A 85 -23.67 -6.70 31.78
N ALA A 86 -23.17 -7.49 30.83
CA ALA A 86 -21.98 -8.32 31.03
C ALA A 86 -20.72 -7.48 31.31
N PHE A 87 -20.53 -6.39 30.58
CA PHE A 87 -19.38 -5.49 30.75
C PHE A 87 -19.46 -4.75 32.08
N MET A 88 -20.63 -4.21 32.43
CA MET A 88 -20.90 -3.54 33.72
C MET A 88 -20.64 -4.46 34.91
N MET A 89 -21.06 -5.73 34.82
CA MET A 89 -20.80 -6.73 35.87
C MET A 89 -19.32 -7.12 35.96
N SER A 90 -18.59 -7.12 34.84
CA SER A 90 -17.16 -7.42 34.80
C SER A 90 -16.29 -6.26 35.31
N SER A 91 -16.68 -5.01 35.07
CA SER A 91 -15.97 -3.82 35.53
C SER A 91 -16.07 -3.66 37.05
N LYS A 92 -17.25 -3.94 37.64
CA LYS A 92 -17.45 -3.94 39.10
C LYS A 92 -16.58 -4.98 39.83
N ARG A 93 -16.25 -6.11 39.19
CA ARG A 93 -15.36 -7.15 39.77
C ARG A 93 -13.88 -6.78 39.73
N ILE A 94 -13.47 -5.82 38.90
CA ILE A 94 -12.09 -5.32 38.87
C ILE A 94 -11.88 -4.35 40.04
N ASP A 95 -12.88 -3.50 40.35
CA ASP A 95 -12.89 -2.64 41.53
C ASP A 95 -12.72 -3.43 42.84
N GLU A 96 -13.35 -4.60 42.96
CA GLU A 96 -13.26 -5.46 44.14
C GLU A 96 -11.88 -6.15 44.28
N ASN A 97 -11.19 -6.45 43.17
CA ASN A 97 -9.89 -7.13 43.19
C ASN A 97 -8.71 -6.17 43.37
N GLU A 98 -8.76 -4.95 42.83
CA GLU A 98 -7.75 -3.92 43.11
C GLU A 98 -7.83 -3.46 44.57
N CYS A 99 -9.04 -3.36 45.14
CA CYS A 99 -9.23 -3.03 46.55
C CYS A 99 -8.72 -4.13 47.52
N MET A 100 -8.59 -5.38 47.07
CA MET A 100 -8.07 -6.51 47.86
C MET A 100 -6.55 -6.66 47.76
N GLN A 101 -5.91 -6.19 46.67
CA GLN A 101 -4.46 -6.24 46.51
C GLN A 101 -3.74 -5.12 47.27
N ASP A 102 -4.40 -3.99 47.52
CA ASP A 102 -3.85 -2.87 48.29
C ASP A 102 -3.77 -3.13 49.80
N THR A 103 -4.36 -4.21 50.30
CA THR A 103 -4.28 -4.59 51.73
C THR A 103 -3.09 -5.49 52.10
N GLU A 104 -2.38 -6.09 51.13
CA GLU A 104 -1.29 -7.05 51.43
C GLU A 104 0.12 -6.61 50.98
N ALA A 105 0.26 -5.55 50.18
CA ALA A 105 1.56 -5.04 49.75
C ALA A 105 1.94 -3.74 50.50
N GLY A 106 2.68 -3.90 51.60
CA GLY A 106 3.24 -2.78 52.35
C GLY A 106 4.08 -1.83 51.52
N SER A 107 3.67 -0.56 51.51
CA SER A 107 4.47 0.65 51.37
C SER A 107 5.69 0.59 50.42
N ARG A 108 5.51 1.05 49.17
CA ARG A 108 6.51 1.87 48.46
C ARG A 108 5.89 2.56 47.24
N ASN A 109 5.60 3.85 47.42
CA ASN A 109 5.44 4.92 46.43
C ASN A 109 4.59 4.63 45.18
N CYS A 110 3.29 4.92 45.27
CA CYS A 110 2.52 5.51 44.19
C CYS A 110 1.68 6.66 44.77
N ALA A 111 2.11 7.89 44.53
CA ALA A 111 1.34 9.07 44.86
C ALA A 111 0.24 9.25 43.79
N TYR A 112 -0.89 8.58 43.98
CA TYR A 112 -2.17 8.92 43.36
C TYR A 112 -3.22 8.94 44.46
N THR A 113 -3.21 10.00 45.27
CA THR A 113 -4.36 10.34 46.10
C THR A 113 -5.42 10.98 45.20
N VAL A 114 -6.43 10.18 44.88
CA VAL A 114 -7.68 10.61 44.25
C VAL A 114 -8.46 11.41 45.29
N ASP A 115 -8.50 12.73 45.14
CA ASP A 115 -9.43 13.57 45.89
C ASP A 115 -10.84 13.38 45.34
N CYS A 116 -11.57 12.46 45.96
CA CYS A 116 -13.01 12.32 45.88
C CYS A 116 -13.67 13.51 46.59
N GLN A 117 -13.93 14.61 45.88
CA GLN A 117 -14.94 15.57 46.31
C GLN A 117 -15.91 15.91 45.17
N LYS A 118 -17.17 15.56 45.45
CA LYS A 118 -18.42 15.97 44.82
C LYS A 118 -18.30 17.29 44.05
N THR A 119 -18.53 17.24 42.74
CA THR A 119 -18.96 18.41 41.97
C THR A 119 -20.40 18.18 41.54
N GLU A 120 -21.30 18.84 42.26
CA GLU A 120 -22.69 18.99 41.89
C GLU A 120 -22.80 19.80 40.58
N GLY A 121 -23.66 19.35 39.67
CA GLY A 121 -24.23 20.16 38.59
C GLY A 121 -23.29 20.64 37.48
N TYR A 122 -23.07 19.80 36.46
CA TYR A 122 -22.55 20.25 35.15
C TYR A 122 -23.47 19.80 34.01
N SER A 123 -24.63 20.43 33.93
CA SER A 123 -25.47 20.48 32.73
C SER A 123 -25.16 21.74 31.94
N SER A 124 -23.96 21.84 31.34
CA SER A 124 -23.60 22.77 30.25
C SER A 124 -22.08 22.79 30.03
N VAL A 125 -21.52 21.78 29.37
CA VAL A 125 -20.07 21.79 29.01
C VAL A 125 -19.89 21.86 27.50
N VAL A 126 -20.59 22.82 26.86
CA VAL A 126 -20.36 23.21 25.46
C VAL A 126 -20.06 24.71 25.33
N GLY A 127 -19.97 25.47 26.42
CA GLY A 127 -19.73 26.91 26.31
C GLY A 127 -19.41 27.59 27.61
N ALA A 128 -18.19 27.43 28.11
CA ALA A 128 -17.52 28.37 29.00
C ALA A 128 -16.04 27.96 29.09
N ASP A 129 -15.15 28.93 29.24
CA ASP A 129 -13.71 28.77 29.55
C ASP A 129 -12.69 28.76 28.40
N TYR A 130 -12.93 29.53 27.32
CA TYR A 130 -11.83 29.99 26.44
C TYR A 130 -11.97 31.47 26.05
N ALA A 131 -12.07 32.34 27.05
CA ALA A 131 -12.20 33.79 26.86
C ALA A 131 -10.86 34.55 26.66
N GLY A 132 -9.80 33.88 26.18
CA GLY A 132 -8.45 34.50 26.07
C GLY A 132 -7.76 34.38 24.70
N ARG A 133 -8.16 33.44 23.85
CA ARG A 133 -7.76 33.37 22.43
C ARG A 133 -9.04 33.13 21.64
N GLY A 134 -9.45 34.11 20.85
CA GLY A 134 -10.73 34.06 20.14
C GLY A 134 -10.82 32.82 19.25
N TYR A 135 -11.86 32.02 19.47
CA TYR A 135 -12.22 30.87 18.64
C TYR A 135 -12.32 31.29 17.16
N ARG A 136 -11.64 30.56 16.27
CA ARG A 136 -11.64 30.83 14.83
C ARG A 136 -12.14 29.61 14.04
N PRO A 137 -13.37 29.64 13.48
CA PRO A 137 -13.88 28.54 12.65
C PRO A 137 -13.07 28.39 11.36
N ILE A 138 -13.17 27.22 10.72
CA ILE A 138 -12.54 26.96 9.41
C ILE A 138 -13.25 27.79 8.33
N SER A 139 -12.49 28.39 7.42
CA SER A 139 -13.04 29.18 6.33
C SER A 139 -13.99 28.38 5.44
N ARG A 140 -15.23 28.89 5.26
CA ARG A 140 -16.20 28.30 4.32
C ARG A 140 -15.71 28.28 2.88
N LEU A 141 -14.88 29.25 2.49
CA LEU A 141 -14.29 29.30 1.14
C LEU A 141 -13.29 28.15 0.96
N SER A 142 -12.47 27.86 1.96
CA SER A 142 -11.55 26.72 1.96
C SER A 142 -12.31 25.40 1.81
N LEU A 143 -13.37 25.21 2.61
CA LEU A 143 -14.22 24.02 2.54
C LEU A 143 -14.86 23.85 1.16
N ASN A 144 -15.45 24.91 0.61
CA ASN A 144 -16.08 24.87 -0.70
C ASN A 144 -15.07 24.52 -1.80
N SER A 145 -13.88 25.11 -1.77
CA SER A 145 -12.81 24.78 -2.72
C SER A 145 -12.34 23.33 -2.59
N TYR A 146 -12.23 22.81 -1.36
CA TYR A 146 -11.89 21.41 -1.13
C TYR A 146 -12.96 20.45 -1.68
N TYR A 147 -14.25 20.67 -1.37
CA TYR A 147 -15.32 19.83 -1.90
C TYR A 147 -15.46 19.94 -3.42
N GLN A 148 -15.23 21.12 -3.99
CA GLN A 148 -15.12 21.28 -5.45
C GLN A 148 -14.01 20.40 -6.05
N ALA A 149 -12.87 20.29 -5.37
CA ALA A 149 -11.78 19.42 -5.78
C ALA A 149 -12.22 17.93 -5.82
N LEU A 150 -12.97 17.47 -4.82
CA LEU A 150 -13.48 16.09 -4.76
C LEU A 150 -14.50 15.77 -5.86
N ILE A 151 -15.30 16.76 -6.28
CA ILE A 151 -16.31 16.61 -7.34
C ILE A 151 -15.67 16.51 -8.72
N GLN A 152 -14.56 17.23 -8.95
CA GLN A 152 -13.86 17.24 -10.24
C GLN A 152 -13.17 15.90 -10.52
N LYS A 153 -13.90 15.01 -11.21
CA LYS A 153 -13.41 13.71 -11.69
C LYS A 153 -12.80 13.88 -13.09
N GLY A 154 -11.57 13.37 -13.29
CA GLY A 154 -10.93 13.31 -14.61
C GLY A 154 -10.17 14.55 -15.07
N SER A 155 -9.88 15.51 -14.20
CA SER A 155 -8.92 16.59 -14.48
C SER A 155 -8.12 16.89 -13.21
N GLU A 156 -6.94 16.27 -13.09
CA GLU A 156 -6.13 16.40 -11.87
C GLU A 156 -5.55 17.82 -11.72
N GLU A 157 -5.29 18.53 -12.80
CA GLU A 157 -4.80 19.92 -12.78
C GLU A 157 -5.80 20.84 -12.09
N LYS A 158 -7.07 20.82 -12.52
CA LYS A 158 -8.12 21.62 -11.90
C LYS A 158 -8.38 21.20 -10.46
N ARG A 159 -8.28 19.90 -10.16
CA ARG A 159 -8.35 19.40 -8.77
C ARG A 159 -7.24 19.99 -7.92
N ARG A 160 -6.00 20.01 -8.43
CA ARG A 160 -4.83 20.60 -7.78
C ARG A 160 -5.02 22.09 -7.54
N GLU A 161 -5.48 22.85 -8.54
CA GLU A 161 -5.79 24.27 -8.38
C GLU A 161 -6.88 24.52 -7.32
N CYS A 162 -7.88 23.64 -7.21
CA CYS A 162 -8.89 23.75 -6.16
C CYS A 162 -8.32 23.45 -4.77
N ILE A 163 -7.40 22.48 -4.67
CA ILE A 163 -6.69 22.14 -3.44
C ILE A 163 -5.75 23.29 -3.02
N ASP A 164 -5.00 23.86 -3.95
CA ASP A 164 -4.09 24.98 -3.71
C ASP A 164 -4.88 26.19 -3.19
N ARG A 165 -5.99 26.53 -3.85
CA ARG A 165 -6.91 27.58 -3.38
C ARG A 165 -7.50 27.28 -1.99
N ALA A 166 -7.84 26.02 -1.70
CA ALA A 166 -8.34 25.65 -0.39
C ALA A 166 -7.31 25.90 0.72
N ILE A 167 -6.03 25.59 0.45
CA ILE A 167 -4.91 25.84 1.36
C ILE A 167 -4.66 27.35 1.51
N GLU A 168 -4.68 28.11 0.41
CA GLU A 168 -4.53 29.57 0.44
C GLU A 168 -5.61 30.28 1.26
N PHE A 169 -6.86 29.78 1.21
CA PHE A 169 -7.97 30.37 1.98
C PHE A 169 -7.91 30.08 3.48
N ASP A 170 -7.43 28.90 3.89
CA ASP A 170 -7.21 28.56 5.30
C ASP A 170 -6.21 27.42 5.44
N GLU A 171 -4.97 27.75 5.82
CA GLU A 171 -3.89 26.78 6.03
C GLU A 171 -4.19 25.78 7.16
N ARG A 172 -5.16 26.08 8.05
CA ARG A 172 -5.56 25.19 9.15
C ARG A 172 -6.48 24.07 8.70
N ASN A 173 -7.01 24.13 7.48
CA ASN A 173 -7.82 23.06 6.93
C ASN A 173 -6.93 21.83 6.67
N LEU A 174 -7.10 20.79 7.49
CA LEU A 174 -6.27 19.59 7.46
C LEU A 174 -6.67 18.62 6.33
N GLU A 175 -7.93 18.64 5.87
CA GLU A 175 -8.44 17.71 4.86
C GLU A 175 -7.66 17.72 3.53
N PRO A 176 -7.31 18.87 2.92
CA PRO A 176 -6.44 18.92 1.75
C PRO A 176 -5.12 18.16 1.94
N TYR A 177 -4.49 18.29 3.11
CA TYR A 177 -3.22 17.61 3.41
C TYR A 177 -3.40 16.12 3.60
N ILE A 178 -4.49 15.68 4.25
CA ILE A 178 -4.81 14.25 4.37
C ILE A 178 -5.06 13.66 2.97
N TYR A 179 -5.84 14.35 2.13
CA TYR A 179 -6.09 13.92 0.75
C TYR A 179 -4.79 13.80 -0.07
N ILE A 180 -3.89 14.79 0.02
CA ILE A 180 -2.56 14.72 -0.62
C ILE A 180 -1.77 13.54 -0.05
N GLY A 181 -1.74 13.35 1.26
CA GLY A 181 -1.03 12.24 1.90
C GLY A 181 -1.58 10.85 1.56
N MET A 182 -2.85 10.75 1.15
CA MET A 182 -3.45 9.51 0.67
C MET A 182 -3.12 9.22 -0.80
N THR A 183 -3.08 10.27 -1.63
CA THR A 183 -3.03 10.15 -3.10
C THR A 183 -1.62 10.27 -3.68
N LYS A 184 -0.77 11.09 -3.08
CA LYS A 184 0.54 11.50 -3.61
C LYS A 184 1.69 10.98 -2.76
N SER A 185 2.91 11.22 -3.26
CA SER A 185 4.16 10.88 -2.58
C SER A 185 4.35 11.70 -1.30
N TYR A 186 5.13 11.15 -0.36
CA TYR A 186 5.42 11.83 0.91
C TYR A 186 6.22 13.12 0.71
N SER A 187 7.13 13.15 -0.26
CA SER A 187 7.93 14.34 -0.59
C SER A 187 7.07 15.50 -1.07
N GLU A 188 6.04 15.22 -1.88
CA GLU A 188 5.08 16.25 -2.28
C GLU A 188 4.33 16.81 -1.08
N LEU A 189 3.83 15.93 -0.20
CA LEU A 189 3.13 16.34 1.01
C LEU A 189 4.01 17.23 1.91
N GLU A 190 5.27 16.85 2.11
CA GLU A 190 6.25 17.63 2.87
C GLU A 190 6.44 19.03 2.27
N GLY A 191 6.54 19.11 0.94
CA GLY A 191 6.59 20.37 0.22
C GLY A 191 5.35 21.27 0.43
N TYR A 192 4.15 20.70 0.62
CA TYR A 192 2.95 21.48 0.99
C TYR A 192 2.97 21.92 2.44
N ILE A 193 3.43 21.06 3.36
CA ILE A 193 3.53 21.38 4.77
C ILE A 193 4.55 22.52 4.98
N ASP A 194 5.68 22.50 4.25
CA ASP A 194 6.71 23.54 4.35
C ASP A 194 6.25 24.92 3.89
N ARG A 195 5.22 24.99 3.03
CA ARG A 195 4.61 26.26 2.57
C ARG A 195 3.71 26.92 3.62
N VAL A 196 3.24 26.20 4.64
CA VAL A 196 2.35 26.72 5.70
C VAL A 196 3.06 27.83 6.45
N GLN A 197 2.49 29.04 6.52
CA GLN A 197 3.13 30.19 7.17
C GLN A 197 3.17 30.07 8.69
N ASP A 198 2.11 29.55 9.31
CA ASP A 198 2.06 29.37 10.77
C ASP A 198 2.96 28.21 11.23
N ALA A 199 4.04 28.55 11.95
CA ALA A 199 5.01 27.58 12.45
C ALA A 199 4.39 26.54 13.40
N SER A 200 3.36 26.91 14.15
CA SER A 200 2.71 26.00 15.10
C SER A 200 1.84 24.95 14.41
N VAL A 201 1.12 25.37 13.36
CA VAL A 201 0.31 24.47 12.51
C VAL A 201 1.24 23.58 11.68
N ARG A 202 2.33 24.15 11.15
CA ARG A 202 3.34 23.40 10.40
C ARG A 202 3.92 22.24 11.22
N GLU A 203 4.34 22.51 12.45
CA GLU A 203 4.90 21.46 13.31
C GLU A 203 3.85 20.42 13.69
N LEU A 204 2.62 20.85 13.99
CA LEU A 204 1.51 19.92 14.23
C LEU A 204 1.28 19.00 13.02
N PHE A 205 1.18 19.54 11.81
CA PHE A 205 0.94 18.75 10.60
C PHE A 205 2.12 17.82 10.29
N ARG A 206 3.36 18.25 10.53
CA ARG A 206 4.52 17.34 10.47
C ARG A 206 4.36 16.20 11.46
N THR A 207 4.01 16.46 12.72
CA THR A 207 3.84 15.37 13.69
C THR A 207 2.69 14.42 13.38
N LEU A 208 1.59 14.92 12.80
CA LEU A 208 0.41 14.13 12.43
C LEU A 208 0.61 13.30 11.16
N LEU A 209 1.24 13.89 10.15
CA LEU A 209 1.31 13.33 8.80
C LEU A 209 2.67 12.70 8.48
N SER A 210 3.71 12.97 9.29
CA SER A 210 5.01 12.30 9.14
C SER A 210 4.90 10.82 9.50
N SER A 211 5.52 9.99 8.67
CA SER A 211 5.65 8.55 8.95
C SER A 211 6.68 8.37 10.06
N ARG A 212 6.25 8.31 11.32
CA ARG A 212 7.10 7.71 12.35
C ARG A 212 7.31 6.23 11.96
N LYS A 213 8.54 5.73 12.12
CA LYS A 213 8.86 4.30 12.05
C LYS A 213 8.27 3.58 13.26
N GLU A 214 6.96 3.69 13.46
CA GLU A 214 6.25 2.93 14.48
C GLU A 214 6.07 1.51 13.92
N SER A 215 6.63 0.53 14.62
CA SER A 215 6.28 -0.87 14.41
C SER A 215 4.84 -1.04 14.87
N PHE A 216 3.98 -1.52 13.98
CA PHE A 216 2.59 -1.77 14.34
C PHE A 216 2.51 -3.09 15.09
N SER A 217 1.88 -3.09 16.26
CA SER A 217 1.61 -4.31 17.01
C SER A 217 0.14 -4.34 17.38
N LEU A 218 -0.55 -5.44 17.09
CA LEU A 218 -1.95 -5.61 17.54
C LEU A 218 -2.05 -5.53 19.07
N PHE A 219 -1.00 -5.90 19.79
CA PHE A 219 -0.95 -5.88 21.26
C PHE A 219 -0.63 -4.49 21.82
N SER A 220 -0.23 -3.55 20.98
CA SER A 220 -0.03 -2.20 21.44
C SER A 220 -1.37 -1.61 21.89
N ARG A 221 -1.27 -0.81 22.95
CA ARG A 221 -2.38 -0.06 23.51
C ARG A 221 -2.70 1.20 22.68
N SER A 222 -2.03 1.41 21.53
CA SER A 222 -2.18 2.59 20.68
C SER A 222 -3.40 2.46 19.75
N PHE A 223 -4.19 3.53 19.69
CA PHE A 223 -5.25 3.69 18.70
C PHE A 223 -4.63 4.19 17.40
N HIS A 224 -5.09 3.67 16.26
CA HIS A 224 -4.67 4.11 14.93
C HIS A 224 -5.89 4.44 14.08
N THR A 225 -5.86 5.60 13.43
CA THR A 225 -6.91 6.03 12.50
C THR A 225 -6.84 5.35 11.14
N PRO A 226 -7.93 5.33 10.35
CA PRO A 226 -7.92 4.71 9.01
C PRO A 226 -6.82 5.27 8.11
N PHE A 227 -6.57 6.59 8.18
CA PHE A 227 -5.46 7.25 7.49
C PHE A 227 -4.10 6.68 7.90
N SER A 228 -3.82 6.64 9.22
CA SER A 228 -2.59 6.08 9.77
C SER A 228 -2.39 4.62 9.38
N CYS A 229 -3.44 3.79 9.46
CA CYS A 229 -3.39 2.39 9.05
C CYS A 229 -3.08 2.23 7.56
N CYS A 230 -3.68 3.03 6.67
CA CYS A 230 -3.40 2.99 5.24
C CYS A 230 -1.93 3.33 4.95
N ARG A 231 -1.39 4.37 5.60
CA ARG A 231 0.01 4.76 5.42
C ARG A 231 1.00 3.70 5.90
N ILE A 232 0.77 3.14 7.09
CA ILE A 232 1.60 2.06 7.61
C ILE A 232 1.51 0.85 6.67
N ALA A 233 0.31 0.48 6.21
CA ALA A 233 0.13 -0.63 5.27
C ALA A 233 0.88 -0.43 3.95
N LYS A 234 0.86 0.78 3.36
CA LYS A 234 1.65 1.11 2.15
C LYS A 234 3.15 0.91 2.37
N ARG A 235 3.68 1.43 3.48
CA ARG A 235 5.09 1.25 3.86
C ARG A 235 5.46 -0.22 3.99
N LEU A 236 4.68 -0.96 4.78
CA LEU A 236 4.92 -2.40 5.01
C LEU A 236 4.80 -3.21 3.73
N PHE A 237 3.97 -2.77 2.78
CA PHE A 237 3.77 -3.46 1.51
C PHE A 237 5.02 -3.32 0.63
N ASN A 238 5.58 -2.11 0.60
CA ASN A 238 6.85 -1.84 -0.08
C ASN A 238 8.02 -2.61 0.58
N GLU A 239 8.01 -2.75 1.92
CA GLU A 239 8.97 -3.56 2.68
C GLU A 239 8.71 -5.08 2.61
N ARG A 240 7.59 -5.51 2.00
CA ARG A 240 7.10 -6.90 1.91
C ARG A 240 6.94 -7.62 3.25
N GLN A 241 6.57 -6.90 4.31
CA GLN A 241 6.34 -7.47 5.64
C GLN A 241 4.92 -8.04 5.78
N THR A 242 4.76 -9.32 5.48
CA THR A 242 3.45 -10.02 5.47
C THR A 242 2.79 -10.10 6.85
N SER A 243 3.58 -10.39 7.90
CA SER A 243 3.09 -10.56 9.27
C SER A 243 2.49 -9.29 9.87
N GLU A 244 3.14 -8.14 9.65
CA GLU A 244 2.65 -6.86 10.19
C GLU A 244 1.42 -6.37 9.44
N ILE A 245 1.37 -6.52 8.11
CA ILE A 245 0.18 -6.18 7.32
C ILE A 245 -1.01 -7.03 7.74
N PHE A 246 -0.81 -8.32 8.03
CA PHE A 246 -1.89 -9.16 8.52
C PHE A 246 -2.48 -8.61 9.83
N GLN A 247 -1.63 -8.17 10.76
CA GLN A 247 -2.10 -7.58 12.02
C GLN A 247 -2.92 -6.31 11.78
N ILE A 248 -2.49 -5.43 10.87
CA ILE A 248 -3.24 -4.21 10.52
C ILE A 248 -4.56 -4.55 9.82
N ALA A 249 -4.58 -5.55 8.94
CA ALA A 249 -5.80 -6.01 8.28
C ALA A 249 -6.84 -6.49 9.31
N GLN A 250 -6.43 -7.28 10.31
CA GLN A 250 -7.32 -7.74 11.39
C GLN A 250 -7.76 -6.58 12.29
N TYR A 251 -6.85 -5.65 12.60
CA TYR A 251 -7.19 -4.45 13.36
C TYR A 251 -8.26 -3.62 12.66
N THR A 252 -8.02 -3.28 11.38
CA THR A 252 -8.97 -2.45 10.61
C THR A 252 -10.29 -3.15 10.35
N ALA A 253 -10.30 -4.49 10.22
CA ALA A 253 -11.54 -5.27 10.10
C ALA A 253 -12.40 -5.22 11.36
N SER A 254 -11.79 -5.26 12.54
CA SER A 254 -12.52 -5.17 13.82
C SER A 254 -12.97 -3.74 14.15
N VAL A 255 -12.11 -2.74 13.89
CA VAL A 255 -12.35 -1.35 14.32
C VAL A 255 -13.12 -0.54 13.27
N TYR A 256 -12.93 -0.82 11.97
CA TYR A 256 -13.49 -0.04 10.87
C TYR A 256 -14.11 -0.93 9.77
N PRO A 257 -15.10 -1.78 10.07
CA PRO A 257 -15.63 -2.76 9.11
C PRO A 257 -16.32 -2.15 7.87
N SER A 258 -16.86 -0.94 8.00
CA SER A 258 -17.52 -0.20 6.92
C SER A 258 -16.59 0.71 6.11
N HIS A 259 -15.32 0.84 6.52
CA HIS A 259 -14.38 1.75 5.86
C HIS A 259 -13.69 1.07 4.66
N TYR A 260 -13.56 1.77 3.53
CA TYR A 260 -12.98 1.19 2.32
C TYR A 260 -11.50 0.78 2.50
N PHE A 261 -10.71 1.51 3.29
CA PHE A 261 -9.31 1.14 3.59
C PHE A 261 -9.13 -0.24 4.22
N THR A 262 -10.09 -0.70 5.02
CA THR A 262 -10.06 -2.03 5.63
C THR A 262 -9.94 -3.14 4.57
N TYR A 263 -10.70 -2.97 3.49
CA TYR A 263 -10.69 -3.91 2.38
C TYR A 263 -9.48 -3.71 1.45
N ILE A 264 -8.99 -2.48 1.30
CA ILE A 264 -7.73 -2.21 0.58
C ILE A 264 -6.56 -2.90 1.26
N ILE A 265 -6.40 -2.72 2.58
CA ILE A 265 -5.29 -3.29 3.36
C ILE A 265 -5.36 -4.82 3.34
N SER A 266 -6.57 -5.37 3.45
CA SER A 266 -6.82 -6.81 3.28
C SER A 266 -6.44 -7.29 1.87
N GLY A 267 -6.76 -6.52 0.83
CA GLY A 267 -6.33 -6.77 -0.54
C GLY A 267 -4.81 -6.78 -0.70
N MET A 268 -4.13 -5.80 -0.10
CA MET A 268 -2.65 -5.70 -0.08
C MET A 268 -2.02 -6.93 0.60
N TYR A 269 -2.59 -7.39 1.72
CA TYR A 269 -2.18 -8.64 2.36
C TYR A 269 -2.30 -9.84 1.41
N TYR A 270 -3.47 -10.02 0.79
CA TYR A 270 -3.73 -11.14 -0.12
C TYR A 270 -2.80 -11.15 -1.33
N ILE A 271 -2.45 -9.97 -1.84
CA ILE A 271 -1.46 -9.81 -2.92
C ILE A 271 -0.08 -10.32 -2.48
N LEU A 272 0.38 -9.96 -1.28
CA LEU A 272 1.72 -10.38 -0.81
C LEU A 272 1.82 -11.88 -0.58
N ILE A 273 0.74 -12.55 -0.16
CA ILE A 273 0.72 -14.00 0.02
C ILE A 273 0.40 -14.78 -1.27
N GLY A 274 0.16 -14.09 -2.39
CA GLY A 274 -0.15 -14.70 -3.69
C GLY A 274 -1.59 -15.22 -3.84
N LYS A 275 -2.51 -14.90 -2.92
CA LYS A 275 -3.93 -15.29 -3.00
C LYS A 275 -4.74 -14.24 -3.76
N HIS A 276 -4.47 -14.08 -5.04
CA HIS A 276 -5.05 -13.02 -5.88
C HIS A 276 -6.59 -13.08 -6.00
N ALA A 277 -7.20 -14.28 -5.91
CA ALA A 277 -8.65 -14.44 -5.94
C ALA A 277 -9.36 -13.81 -4.73
N ASP A 278 -8.81 -14.02 -3.53
CA ASP A 278 -9.33 -13.42 -2.29
C ASP A 278 -9.05 -11.91 -2.26
N GLY A 279 -7.86 -11.51 -2.75
CA GLY A 279 -7.49 -10.10 -2.94
C GLY A 279 -8.47 -9.36 -3.84
N LYS A 280 -8.85 -9.95 -4.99
CA LYS A 280 -9.86 -9.41 -5.91
C LYS A 280 -11.19 -9.17 -5.22
N ARG A 281 -11.69 -10.13 -4.42
CA ARG A 281 -12.97 -10.00 -3.69
C ARG A 281 -12.93 -8.86 -2.68
N ALA A 282 -11.85 -8.77 -1.89
CA ALA A 282 -11.67 -7.68 -0.93
C ALA A 282 -11.63 -6.32 -1.62
N LEU A 283 -10.78 -6.17 -2.65
CA LEU A 283 -10.63 -4.91 -3.38
C LEU A 283 -11.91 -4.48 -4.09
N PHE A 284 -12.68 -5.42 -4.63
CA PHE A 284 -13.98 -5.12 -5.23
C PHE A 284 -14.96 -4.54 -4.19
N LYS A 285 -15.00 -5.11 -2.99
CA LYS A 285 -15.80 -4.56 -1.88
C LYS A 285 -15.30 -3.17 -1.44
N ALA A 286 -14.00 -2.93 -1.45
CA ALA A 286 -13.43 -1.60 -1.19
C ALA A 286 -13.94 -0.56 -2.20
N LEU A 287 -13.95 -0.92 -3.49
CA LEU A 287 -14.35 -0.03 -4.58
C LEU A 287 -15.87 0.17 -4.68
N GLN A 288 -16.67 -0.77 -4.16
CA GLN A 288 -18.11 -0.57 -3.95
C GLN A 288 -18.38 0.51 -2.90
N LEU A 289 -17.56 0.58 -1.85
CA LEU A 289 -17.65 1.61 -0.81
C LEU A 289 -17.09 2.95 -1.29
N ASN A 290 -15.94 2.93 -1.97
CA ASN A 290 -15.32 4.13 -2.53
C ASN A 290 -14.72 3.89 -3.93
N ASN A 291 -15.46 4.33 -4.94
CA ASN A 291 -15.09 4.20 -6.34
C ASN A 291 -14.03 5.23 -6.82
N SER A 292 -13.77 6.30 -6.05
CA SER A 292 -12.81 7.34 -6.47
C SER A 292 -11.37 7.05 -6.05
N TYR A 293 -11.11 5.97 -5.32
CA TYR A 293 -9.76 5.62 -4.87
C TYR A 293 -8.94 4.96 -5.99
N GLY A 294 -8.13 5.76 -6.69
CA GLY A 294 -7.35 5.33 -7.87
C GLY A 294 -6.39 4.16 -7.60
N MET A 295 -5.67 4.17 -6.48
CA MET A 295 -4.77 3.07 -6.10
C MET A 295 -5.51 1.73 -5.92
N GLY A 296 -6.77 1.78 -5.47
CA GLY A 296 -7.61 0.57 -5.37
C GLY A 296 -7.87 -0.08 -6.73
N TRP A 297 -8.05 0.72 -7.78
CA TRP A 297 -8.21 0.22 -9.15
C TRP A 297 -6.93 -0.40 -9.70
N ILE A 298 -5.75 0.15 -9.38
CA ILE A 298 -4.45 -0.44 -9.74
C ILE A 298 -4.28 -1.81 -9.06
N LEU A 299 -4.54 -1.88 -7.75
CA LEU A 299 -4.45 -3.14 -6.99
C LEU A 299 -5.43 -4.20 -7.52
N LEU A 300 -6.65 -3.79 -7.91
CA LEU A 300 -7.63 -4.71 -8.47
C LEU A 300 -7.19 -5.22 -9.85
N GLY A 301 -6.70 -4.32 -10.71
CA GLY A 301 -6.14 -4.68 -12.02
C GLY A 301 -4.95 -5.63 -11.89
N TYR A 302 -4.09 -5.43 -10.89
CA TYR A 302 -2.98 -6.32 -10.58
C TYR A 302 -3.49 -7.72 -10.22
N CYS A 303 -4.45 -7.86 -9.31
CA CYS A 303 -5.05 -9.16 -9.00
C CYS A 303 -5.68 -9.84 -10.22
N GLN A 304 -6.39 -9.10 -11.07
CA GLN A 304 -7.03 -9.65 -12.28
C GLN A 304 -6.01 -10.10 -13.32
N ALA A 305 -4.90 -9.37 -13.47
CA ALA A 305 -3.80 -9.72 -14.34
C ALA A 305 -3.19 -11.08 -13.96
N PHE A 306 -2.96 -11.34 -12.66
CA PHE A 306 -2.49 -12.63 -12.17
C PHE A 306 -3.52 -13.77 -12.30
N LEU A 307 -4.80 -13.44 -12.42
CA LEU A 307 -5.88 -14.40 -12.68
C LEU A 307 -6.10 -14.63 -14.19
N CYS A 308 -5.24 -14.10 -15.05
CA CYS A 308 -5.34 -14.17 -16.52
C CYS A 308 -6.62 -13.52 -17.09
N GLU A 309 -7.21 -12.56 -16.37
CA GLU A 309 -8.38 -11.79 -16.81
C GLU A 309 -7.97 -10.45 -17.45
N SER A 310 -7.18 -10.50 -18.53
CA SER A 310 -6.53 -9.30 -19.10
C SER A 310 -7.51 -8.20 -19.54
N SER A 311 -8.67 -8.53 -20.10
CA SER A 311 -9.67 -7.52 -20.49
C SER A 311 -10.24 -6.74 -19.30
N ASN A 312 -10.50 -7.44 -18.19
CA ASN A 312 -10.97 -6.83 -16.94
C ASN A 312 -9.87 -5.99 -16.30
N ALA A 313 -8.62 -6.47 -16.34
CA ALA A 313 -7.46 -5.76 -15.82
C ALA A 313 -7.23 -4.44 -16.58
N ILE A 314 -7.32 -4.46 -17.91
CA ILE A 314 -7.24 -3.24 -18.75
C ILE A 314 -8.31 -2.24 -18.34
N ALA A 315 -9.57 -2.66 -18.19
CA ALA A 315 -10.65 -1.75 -17.78
C ALA A 315 -10.40 -1.13 -16.39
N CYS A 316 -9.83 -1.89 -15.45
CA CYS A 316 -9.44 -1.37 -14.14
C CYS A 316 -8.31 -0.34 -14.26
N TYR A 317 -7.28 -0.62 -15.05
CA TYR A 317 -6.17 0.30 -15.24
C TYR A 317 -6.55 1.56 -16.04
N GLU A 318 -7.42 1.47 -17.04
CA GLU A 318 -7.97 2.64 -17.76
C GLU A 318 -8.73 3.55 -16.80
N LYS A 319 -9.52 2.96 -15.90
CA LYS A 319 -10.21 3.73 -14.85
C LYS A 319 -9.23 4.37 -13.86
N ALA A 320 -8.16 3.66 -13.50
CA ALA A 320 -7.09 4.23 -12.67
C ALA A 320 -6.36 5.37 -13.39
N GLU A 321 -6.09 5.25 -14.69
CA GLU A 321 -5.45 6.27 -15.54
C GLU A 321 -6.27 7.57 -15.56
N VAL A 322 -7.60 7.47 -15.67
CA VAL A 322 -8.51 8.64 -15.58
C VAL A 322 -8.55 9.25 -14.16
N LEU A 323 -8.41 8.45 -13.12
CA LEU A 323 -8.45 8.92 -11.73
C LEU A 323 -7.10 9.52 -11.26
N MET A 324 -5.99 9.07 -11.85
CA MET A 324 -4.60 9.34 -11.42
C MET A 324 -3.73 9.91 -12.54
N GLU A 325 -4.30 10.77 -13.39
CA GLU A 325 -3.74 11.23 -14.66
C GLU A 325 -2.29 11.77 -14.59
N SER A 326 -1.84 12.27 -13.43
CA SER A 326 -0.45 12.73 -13.21
C SER A 326 0.31 12.00 -12.10
N THR A 327 -0.33 11.14 -11.30
CA THR A 327 0.29 10.58 -10.08
C THR A 327 1.00 9.23 -10.28
N GLY A 328 1.10 8.68 -11.49
CA GLY A 328 1.97 7.53 -11.71
C GLY A 328 1.94 6.90 -13.10
N TYR A 329 3.08 6.34 -13.52
CA TYR A 329 3.24 5.55 -14.74
C TYR A 329 2.56 4.16 -14.65
N MET A 330 2.21 3.71 -13.45
CA MET A 330 1.74 2.34 -13.19
C MET A 330 0.47 1.96 -13.95
N PRO A 331 -0.60 2.78 -14.02
CA PRO A 331 -1.79 2.44 -14.80
C PRO A 331 -1.48 2.27 -16.28
N SER A 332 -0.80 3.24 -16.90
CA SER A 332 -0.45 3.20 -18.32
C SER A 332 0.49 2.04 -18.66
N LEU A 333 1.45 1.73 -17.77
CA LEU A 333 2.33 0.58 -17.90
C LEU A 333 1.58 -0.74 -17.75
N GLY A 334 0.64 -0.82 -16.80
CA GLY A 334 -0.25 -1.97 -16.60
C GLY A 334 -1.09 -2.26 -17.84
N ILE A 335 -1.67 -1.23 -18.48
CA ILE A 335 -2.40 -1.37 -19.74
C ILE A 335 -1.49 -1.92 -20.85
N ALA A 336 -0.28 -1.37 -20.99
CA ALA A 336 0.67 -1.81 -22.00
C ALA A 336 1.07 -3.29 -21.82
N LEU A 337 1.33 -3.70 -20.57
CA LEU A 337 1.65 -5.08 -20.20
C LEU A 337 0.49 -6.04 -20.54
N GLU A 338 -0.75 -5.66 -20.24
CA GLU A 338 -1.91 -6.50 -20.58
C GLU A 338 -2.14 -6.60 -22.10
N TYR A 339 -1.96 -5.51 -22.86
CA TYR A 339 -1.99 -5.59 -24.32
C TYR A 339 -0.88 -6.48 -24.88
N HIS A 340 0.31 -6.44 -24.26
CA HIS A 340 1.43 -7.32 -24.62
C HIS A 340 1.08 -8.79 -24.32
N ARG A 341 0.47 -9.09 -23.16
CA ARG A 341 -0.03 -10.44 -22.81
C ARG A 341 -1.08 -10.95 -23.79
N MET A 342 -1.99 -10.08 -24.25
CA MET A 342 -3.01 -10.39 -25.25
C MET A 342 -2.48 -10.48 -26.70
N ARG A 343 -1.16 -10.35 -26.92
CA ARG A 343 -0.52 -10.30 -28.25
C ARG A 343 -1.03 -9.17 -29.15
N SER A 344 -1.57 -8.10 -28.56
CA SER A 344 -1.97 -6.89 -29.28
C SER A 344 -0.80 -5.91 -29.35
N TYR A 345 0.24 -6.32 -30.08
CA TYR A 345 1.55 -5.65 -30.01
C TYR A 345 1.52 -4.18 -30.44
N GLN A 346 0.73 -3.82 -31.46
CA GLN A 346 0.59 -2.43 -31.91
C GLN A 346 0.00 -1.51 -30.83
N LYS A 347 -0.98 -2.00 -30.06
CA LYS A 347 -1.59 -1.24 -28.96
C LYS A 347 -0.65 -1.15 -27.77
N ALA A 348 0.07 -2.24 -27.47
CA ALA A 348 1.08 -2.29 -26.42
C ALA A 348 2.21 -1.28 -26.70
N GLU A 349 2.75 -1.29 -27.92
CA GLU A 349 3.82 -0.40 -28.37
C GLU A 349 3.42 1.06 -28.21
N LYS A 350 2.22 1.43 -28.70
CA LYS A 350 1.71 2.79 -28.55
C LYS A 350 1.68 3.23 -27.08
N LYS A 351 1.16 2.38 -26.18
CA LYS A 351 1.10 2.69 -24.75
C LYS A 351 2.49 2.74 -24.10
N TYR A 352 3.45 1.89 -24.49
CA TYR A 352 4.83 2.00 -24.01
C TYR A 352 5.49 3.30 -24.45
N LEU A 353 5.30 3.72 -25.71
CA LEU A 353 5.80 5.00 -26.22
C LEU A 353 5.15 6.20 -25.51
N ASP A 354 3.87 6.10 -25.15
CA ASP A 354 3.18 7.12 -24.35
C ASP A 354 3.81 7.25 -22.94
N VAL A 355 4.14 6.11 -22.30
CA VAL A 355 4.85 6.08 -21.01
C VAL A 355 6.25 6.65 -21.14
N GLN A 356 6.99 6.27 -22.17
CA GLN A 356 8.32 6.81 -22.47
C GLN A 356 8.28 8.33 -22.59
N LYS A 357 7.33 8.88 -23.35
CA LYS A 357 7.20 10.33 -23.57
C LYS A 357 6.88 11.09 -22.29
N LYS A 358 6.06 10.52 -21.41
CA LYS A 358 5.58 11.19 -20.19
C LYS A 358 6.54 11.05 -19.01
N TYR A 359 7.09 9.86 -18.78
CA TYR A 359 7.84 9.52 -17.58
C TYR A 359 9.30 9.14 -17.86
N GLY A 360 9.64 8.79 -19.10
CA GLY A 360 10.99 8.36 -19.50
C GLY A 360 11.08 6.85 -19.72
N MET A 361 12.11 6.43 -20.48
CA MET A 361 12.31 5.03 -20.88
C MET A 361 12.57 4.07 -19.72
N GLU A 362 13.11 4.55 -18.60
CA GLU A 362 13.54 3.69 -17.49
C GLU A 362 12.40 2.86 -16.89
N TYR A 363 11.17 3.39 -16.92
CA TYR A 363 9.98 2.76 -16.36
C TYR A 363 9.39 1.64 -17.23
N CYS A 364 9.62 1.68 -18.55
CA CYS A 364 9.08 0.71 -19.50
C CYS A 364 10.17 -0.08 -20.25
N PHE A 365 11.44 0.07 -19.88
CA PHE A 365 12.58 -0.49 -20.61
C PHE A 365 12.46 -2.00 -20.83
N ASN A 366 12.41 -2.81 -19.76
CA ASN A 366 12.40 -4.27 -19.90
C ASN A 366 11.17 -4.77 -20.69
N PRO A 367 9.93 -4.34 -20.39
CA PRO A 367 8.75 -4.75 -21.15
C PRO A 367 8.75 -4.32 -22.62
N TYR A 368 9.27 -3.12 -22.92
CA TYR A 368 9.33 -2.60 -24.28
C TYR A 368 10.37 -3.32 -25.13
N VAL A 369 11.57 -3.56 -24.58
CA VAL A 369 12.61 -4.36 -25.26
C VAL A 369 12.11 -5.78 -25.49
N SER A 370 11.43 -6.39 -24.51
CA SER A 370 10.80 -7.71 -24.68
C SER A 370 9.78 -7.71 -25.83
N LEU A 371 8.99 -6.64 -25.98
CA LEU A 371 8.04 -6.50 -27.09
C LEU A 371 8.76 -6.47 -28.46
N LEU A 372 9.86 -5.73 -28.58
CA LEU A 372 10.64 -5.63 -29.81
C LEU A 372 11.24 -6.98 -30.22
N VAL A 373 11.74 -7.75 -29.24
CA VAL A 373 12.27 -9.11 -29.47
C VAL A 373 11.18 -10.03 -30.00
N VAL A 374 9.97 -10.00 -29.41
CA VAL A 374 8.82 -10.79 -29.88
C VAL A 374 8.38 -10.38 -31.29
N GLN A 375 8.51 -9.10 -31.65
CA GLN A 375 8.23 -8.60 -32.99
C GLN A 375 9.34 -8.90 -34.02
N GLY A 376 10.49 -9.42 -33.60
CA GLY A 376 11.64 -9.68 -34.47
C GLY A 376 12.50 -8.45 -34.79
N ARG A 377 12.32 -7.32 -34.09
CA ARG A 377 13.06 -6.07 -34.28
C ARG A 377 14.31 -6.03 -33.40
N TYR A 378 15.24 -6.95 -33.65
CA TYR A 378 16.42 -7.15 -32.80
C TYR A 378 17.42 -5.99 -32.85
N ASP A 379 17.64 -5.39 -34.03
CA ASP A 379 18.59 -4.29 -34.20
C ASP A 379 18.19 -3.06 -33.35
N GLU A 380 16.89 -2.74 -33.35
CA GLU A 380 16.35 -1.64 -32.54
C GLU A 380 16.45 -1.95 -31.04
N ALA A 381 16.18 -3.20 -30.65
CA ALA A 381 16.34 -3.64 -29.26
C ALA A 381 17.81 -3.51 -28.80
N LEU A 382 18.77 -3.91 -29.63
CA LEU A 382 20.20 -3.80 -29.32
C LEU A 382 20.67 -2.34 -29.25
N GLN A 383 20.21 -1.46 -30.14
CA GLN A 383 20.49 -0.03 -30.07
C GLN A 383 20.02 0.60 -28.76
N LEU A 384 18.83 0.23 -28.29
CA LEU A 384 18.30 0.71 -27.01
C LEU A 384 19.09 0.21 -25.80
N ILE A 385 19.67 -0.99 -25.90
CA ILE A 385 20.49 -1.60 -24.84
C ILE A 385 21.93 -1.04 -24.84
N ALA A 386 22.42 -0.48 -25.95
CA ALA A 386 23.79 -0.01 -26.11
C ALA A 386 24.18 1.09 -25.10
N ASP A 387 23.20 1.87 -24.63
CA ASP A 387 23.41 2.93 -23.64
C ASP A 387 23.34 2.40 -22.19
N LYS A 388 24.53 2.23 -21.59
CA LYS A 388 24.84 2.10 -20.14
C LYS A 388 24.68 0.69 -19.51
N THR A 389 25.82 0.15 -19.07
CA THR A 389 26.02 -0.92 -18.05
C THR A 389 24.85 -1.91 -17.89
N CYS A 390 24.89 -2.98 -18.68
CA CYS A 390 23.88 -4.04 -18.69
C CYS A 390 24.07 -4.98 -17.49
N SER A 391 23.34 -4.76 -16.39
CA SER A 391 23.29 -5.72 -15.28
C SER A 391 21.89 -6.33 -15.13
N GLY A 392 21.82 -7.55 -14.61
CA GLY A 392 20.56 -8.26 -14.31
C GLY A 392 19.72 -8.63 -15.54
N GLU A 393 18.43 -8.32 -15.52
CA GLU A 393 17.47 -8.70 -16.58
C GLU A 393 17.76 -8.06 -17.95
N ARG A 394 18.41 -6.89 -17.97
CA ARG A 394 18.78 -6.21 -19.23
C ARG A 394 19.84 -6.99 -20.01
N ALA A 395 20.78 -7.60 -19.30
CA ALA A 395 21.79 -8.48 -19.90
C ALA A 395 21.17 -9.78 -20.43
N LEU A 396 20.18 -10.35 -19.73
CA LEU A 396 19.41 -11.49 -20.24
C LEU A 396 18.67 -11.15 -21.55
N LEU A 397 18.04 -9.97 -21.62
CA LEU A 397 17.39 -9.48 -22.85
C LEU A 397 18.40 -9.29 -23.98
N LYS A 398 19.57 -8.72 -23.70
CA LYS A 398 20.65 -8.55 -24.69
C LYS A 398 21.14 -9.89 -25.25
N SER A 399 21.40 -10.84 -24.35
CA SER A 399 21.83 -12.20 -24.70
C SER A 399 20.76 -12.92 -25.52
N ALA A 400 19.48 -12.76 -25.17
CA ALA A 400 18.38 -13.29 -25.96
C ALA A 400 18.33 -12.68 -27.38
N CYS A 401 18.56 -11.38 -27.55
CA CYS A 401 18.62 -10.74 -28.88
C CYS A 401 19.71 -11.36 -29.75
N TYR A 402 20.94 -11.51 -29.22
CA TYR A 402 22.04 -12.15 -29.95
C TYR A 402 21.77 -13.62 -30.26
N LEU A 403 21.07 -14.34 -29.38
CA LEU A 403 20.65 -15.71 -29.62
C LEU A 403 19.68 -15.82 -30.81
N PHE A 404 18.77 -14.85 -30.97
CA PHE A 404 17.88 -14.79 -32.14
C PHE A 404 18.62 -14.41 -33.43
N LEU A 405 19.69 -13.62 -33.34
CA LEU A 405 20.59 -13.28 -34.46
C LEU A 405 21.63 -14.36 -34.80
N ASP A 406 21.61 -15.51 -34.12
CA ASP A 406 22.59 -16.61 -34.25
C ASP A 406 24.04 -16.25 -33.80
N GLU A 407 24.23 -15.12 -33.11
CA GLU A 407 25.53 -14.67 -32.60
C GLU A 407 25.84 -15.23 -31.20
N THR A 408 26.11 -16.54 -31.13
CA THR A 408 26.29 -17.25 -29.84
C THR A 408 27.51 -16.79 -29.02
N GLU A 409 28.53 -16.19 -29.63
CA GLU A 409 29.69 -15.62 -28.92
C GLU A 409 29.30 -14.33 -28.19
N MET A 410 28.68 -13.39 -28.90
CA MET A 410 28.17 -12.14 -28.33
C MET A 410 27.09 -12.38 -27.26
N ALA A 411 26.28 -13.43 -27.42
CA ALA A 411 25.29 -13.83 -26.43
C ALA A 411 25.92 -14.29 -25.10
N GLU A 412 27.08 -14.96 -25.14
CA GLU A 412 27.81 -15.38 -23.94
C GLU A 412 28.53 -14.20 -23.29
N GLU A 413 29.17 -13.33 -24.09
CA GLU A 413 29.82 -12.11 -23.58
C GLU A 413 28.82 -11.21 -22.85
N ALA A 414 27.62 -11.05 -23.39
CA ALA A 414 26.55 -10.27 -22.76
C ALA A 414 26.14 -10.80 -21.38
N LEU A 415 26.44 -12.06 -21.05
CA LEU A 415 26.12 -12.69 -19.77
C LEU A 415 27.25 -12.60 -18.74
N GLN A 416 28.49 -12.30 -19.14
CA GLN A 416 29.65 -12.25 -18.24
C GLN A 416 29.53 -11.17 -17.17
N ASP A 417 28.86 -10.07 -17.48
CA ASP A 417 28.63 -8.93 -16.57
C ASP A 417 27.46 -9.17 -15.58
N VAL A 418 26.75 -10.30 -15.68
CA VAL A 418 25.62 -10.60 -14.81
C VAL A 418 26.12 -11.05 -13.45
N ASN A 419 26.01 -10.17 -12.45
CA ASN A 419 26.35 -10.54 -11.07
C ASN A 419 25.32 -11.53 -10.48
N ILE A 420 25.69 -12.81 -10.48
CA ILE A 420 24.88 -13.95 -10.03
C ILE A 420 24.54 -13.86 -8.53
N SER A 421 25.32 -13.14 -7.72
CA SER A 421 25.24 -13.24 -6.25
C SER A 421 24.09 -12.45 -5.60
N TYR A 422 23.39 -11.58 -6.32
CA TYR A 422 22.46 -10.60 -5.69
C TYR A 422 20.97 -10.84 -5.96
N HIS A 423 20.57 -11.63 -6.97
CA HIS A 423 19.14 -11.75 -7.36
C HIS A 423 18.69 -13.21 -7.53
N SER A 424 18.08 -13.79 -6.50
CA SER A 424 17.58 -15.18 -6.53
C SER A 424 16.58 -15.43 -7.68
N LYS A 425 15.72 -14.46 -8.02
CA LYS A 425 14.76 -14.59 -9.12
C LYS A 425 15.38 -14.57 -10.53
N THR A 426 16.56 -14.00 -10.69
CA THR A 426 17.26 -13.86 -11.98
C THR A 426 18.27 -14.99 -12.18
N GLN A 427 18.62 -15.71 -11.11
CA GLN A 427 19.64 -16.75 -11.09
C GLN A 427 19.25 -17.99 -11.91
N SER A 428 18.06 -18.56 -11.69
CA SER A 428 17.52 -19.66 -12.52
C SER A 428 17.42 -19.28 -14.01
N LYS A 429 16.92 -18.08 -14.31
CA LYS A 429 16.82 -17.55 -15.68
C LYS A 429 18.19 -17.47 -16.37
N TYR A 430 19.19 -16.98 -15.65
CA TYR A 430 20.57 -16.90 -16.11
C TYR A 430 21.14 -18.29 -16.45
N TYR A 431 21.03 -19.24 -15.52
CA TYR A 431 21.57 -20.59 -15.73
C TYR A 431 20.88 -21.31 -16.89
N LEU A 432 19.58 -21.11 -17.07
CA LEU A 432 18.85 -21.65 -18.21
C LEU A 432 19.38 -21.09 -19.54
N LEU A 433 19.49 -19.77 -19.65
CA LEU A 433 19.94 -19.12 -20.89
C LEU A 433 21.40 -19.45 -21.21
N LEU A 434 22.28 -19.45 -20.21
CA LEU A 434 23.68 -19.84 -20.39
C LEU A 434 23.81 -21.33 -20.75
N GLY A 435 23.05 -22.21 -20.09
CA GLY A 435 23.00 -23.63 -20.41
C GLY A 435 22.56 -23.87 -21.86
N TYR A 436 21.57 -23.12 -22.32
CA TYR A 436 21.10 -23.15 -23.71
C TYR A 436 22.17 -22.66 -24.70
N ILE A 437 22.89 -21.59 -24.39
CA ILE A 437 24.01 -21.11 -25.22
C ILE A 437 25.13 -22.15 -25.31
N GLN A 438 25.52 -22.79 -24.20
CA GLN A 438 26.55 -23.84 -24.22
C GLN A 438 26.08 -25.09 -24.96
N HIS A 439 24.79 -25.43 -24.85
CA HIS A 439 24.17 -26.51 -25.62
C HIS A 439 24.25 -26.20 -27.12
N MET A 440 23.99 -24.96 -27.53
CA MET A 440 24.15 -24.48 -28.91
C MET A 440 25.61 -24.54 -29.40
N LYS A 441 26.58 -24.30 -28.52
CA LYS A 441 28.02 -24.44 -28.78
C LYS A 441 28.55 -25.88 -28.75
N LYS A 442 27.67 -26.88 -28.57
CA LYS A 442 27.99 -28.32 -28.43
C LYS A 442 28.82 -28.68 -27.20
N LYS A 443 28.87 -27.81 -26.19
CA LYS A 443 29.50 -28.11 -24.89
C LYS A 443 28.49 -28.75 -23.94
N TYR A 444 28.15 -30.01 -24.20
CA TYR A 444 27.04 -30.68 -23.53
C TYR A 444 27.25 -30.86 -22.02
N CYS A 445 28.47 -31.16 -21.57
CA CYS A 445 28.77 -31.36 -20.14
C CYS A 445 28.51 -30.07 -19.33
N GLU A 446 28.99 -28.93 -19.82
CA GLU A 446 28.77 -27.61 -19.20
C GLU A 446 27.28 -27.25 -19.20
N ALA A 447 26.57 -27.52 -20.30
CA ALA A 447 25.13 -27.27 -20.41
C ALA A 447 24.32 -28.08 -19.39
N ILE A 448 24.63 -29.37 -19.22
CA ILE A 448 23.96 -30.26 -18.26
C ILE A 448 24.11 -29.74 -16.83
N GLU A 449 25.32 -29.35 -16.43
CA GLU A 449 25.56 -28.78 -15.09
C GLU A 449 24.76 -27.48 -14.87
N LEU A 450 24.68 -26.63 -15.88
CA LEU A 450 23.93 -25.36 -15.82
C LEU A 450 22.42 -25.59 -15.73
N TYR A 451 21.87 -26.53 -16.49
CA TYR A 451 20.45 -26.88 -16.38
C TYR A 451 20.12 -27.49 -15.00
N GLN A 452 21.01 -28.33 -14.46
CA GLN A 452 20.85 -28.84 -13.09
C GLN A 452 20.87 -27.72 -12.05
N LYS A 453 21.77 -26.74 -12.20
CA LYS A 453 21.79 -25.53 -11.35
C LYS A 453 20.51 -24.71 -11.48
N ALA A 454 19.91 -24.64 -12.67
CA ALA A 454 18.63 -23.96 -12.88
C ALA A 454 17.46 -24.67 -12.18
N ILE A 455 17.47 -26.01 -12.13
CA ILE A 455 16.46 -26.84 -11.45
C ILE A 455 16.54 -26.74 -9.92
N LEU A 456 17.75 -26.61 -9.38
CA LEU A 456 18.01 -26.55 -7.94
C LEU A 456 17.52 -25.25 -7.28
N ASP A 457 17.13 -24.24 -8.05
CA ASP A 457 16.63 -22.97 -7.53
C ASP A 457 15.23 -23.14 -6.90
N PRO A 458 15.06 -22.93 -5.59
CA PRO A 458 13.80 -23.15 -4.88
C PRO A 458 12.70 -22.14 -5.26
N SER A 459 13.02 -21.08 -6.02
CA SER A 459 12.09 -19.99 -6.35
C SER A 459 11.09 -20.32 -7.47
N LYS A 460 11.33 -21.34 -8.29
CA LYS A 460 10.37 -21.89 -9.26
C LYS A 460 10.50 -23.42 -9.30
N PRO A 461 9.41 -24.20 -9.22
CA PRO A 461 9.49 -25.63 -9.50
C PRO A 461 9.96 -25.81 -10.95
N ALA A 462 10.95 -26.68 -11.13
CA ALA A 462 11.53 -27.06 -12.42
C ALA A 462 10.48 -27.09 -13.54
N GLY A 463 10.60 -26.18 -14.50
CA GLY A 463 9.71 -26.17 -15.65
C GLY A 463 9.93 -27.44 -16.47
N SER A 464 8.84 -28.00 -17.03
CA SER A 464 8.90 -29.08 -18.03
C SER A 464 10.00 -28.80 -19.05
N LEU A 465 10.07 -27.56 -19.53
CA LEU A 465 11.06 -27.13 -20.52
C LEU A 465 12.52 -27.34 -20.09
N VAL A 466 12.87 -27.07 -18.83
CA VAL A 466 14.26 -27.23 -18.36
C VAL A 466 14.63 -28.72 -18.32
N ASN A 467 13.68 -29.56 -17.91
CA ASN A 467 13.86 -31.01 -17.92
C ASN A 467 13.93 -31.55 -19.37
N ASP A 468 13.08 -31.05 -20.26
CA ASP A 468 13.08 -31.42 -21.68
C ASP A 468 14.43 -31.04 -22.35
N LEU A 469 14.94 -29.83 -22.06
CA LEU A 469 16.25 -29.39 -22.54
C LEU A 469 17.41 -30.20 -21.94
N LEU A 470 17.32 -30.57 -20.66
CA LEU A 470 18.29 -31.44 -20.00
C LEU A 470 18.31 -32.84 -20.63
N GLU A 471 17.15 -33.45 -20.84
CA GLU A 471 17.04 -34.74 -21.52
C GLU A 471 17.60 -34.68 -22.94
N LEU A 472 17.31 -33.60 -23.67
CA LEU A 472 17.86 -33.36 -25.00
C LEU A 472 19.37 -33.17 -24.96
N ALA A 473 19.92 -32.48 -23.96
CA ALA A 473 21.37 -32.33 -23.80
C ALA A 473 22.04 -33.69 -23.54
N ILE A 474 21.45 -34.54 -22.71
CA ILE A 474 21.93 -35.90 -22.43
C ILE A 474 21.87 -36.75 -23.71
N LYS A 475 20.74 -36.79 -24.42
CA LYS A 475 20.60 -37.54 -25.68
C LYS A 475 21.61 -37.10 -26.73
N ASN A 476 21.79 -35.78 -26.89
CA ASN A 476 22.76 -35.23 -27.86
C ASN A 476 24.21 -35.53 -27.46
N SER A 477 24.51 -35.62 -26.17
CA SER A 477 25.84 -36.03 -25.69
C SER A 477 26.17 -37.50 -26.00
N LEU A 478 25.14 -38.37 -26.04
CA LEU A 478 25.28 -39.80 -26.27
C LEU A 478 25.27 -40.19 -27.76
N GLU A 479 24.49 -39.48 -28.58
CA GLU A 479 24.23 -39.88 -29.96
C GLU A 479 25.12 -39.20 -31.02
N GLU A 480 25.96 -38.21 -30.66
CA GLU A 480 26.67 -37.30 -31.62
C GLU A 480 25.75 -36.77 -32.75
N ASN A 481 24.44 -36.79 -32.52
CA ASN A 481 23.46 -36.52 -33.55
C ASN A 481 23.39 -35.00 -33.77
N ASN A 482 23.82 -34.55 -34.95
CA ASN A 482 23.81 -33.16 -35.44
C ASN A 482 22.40 -32.56 -35.62
N LYS A 483 21.37 -33.05 -34.92
CA LYS A 483 20.00 -32.58 -35.14
C LYS A 483 19.83 -31.19 -34.55
N LYS A 484 19.54 -30.23 -35.42
CA LYS A 484 19.18 -28.82 -35.13
C LYS A 484 17.90 -28.66 -34.27
N LEU A 485 17.45 -29.70 -33.56
CA LEU A 485 16.24 -29.66 -32.73
C LEU A 485 16.34 -28.60 -31.63
N VAL A 486 17.53 -28.41 -31.06
CA VAL A 486 17.76 -27.41 -30.00
C VAL A 486 17.34 -26.02 -30.47
N MET A 487 17.65 -25.65 -31.72
CA MET A 487 17.29 -24.35 -32.32
C MET A 487 15.79 -24.05 -32.35
N GLN A 488 14.95 -25.08 -32.30
CA GLN A 488 13.49 -24.90 -32.32
C GLN A 488 12.97 -24.39 -30.98
N TYR A 489 13.73 -24.56 -29.89
CA TYR A 489 13.34 -24.13 -28.55
C TYR A 489 13.70 -22.67 -28.24
N LYS A 490 14.22 -21.87 -29.19
CA LYS A 490 14.59 -20.46 -28.92
C LYS A 490 13.41 -19.63 -28.41
N GLU A 491 12.25 -19.76 -29.06
CA GLU A 491 11.03 -19.03 -28.68
C GLU A 491 10.51 -19.53 -27.33
N ASP A 492 10.50 -20.85 -27.12
CA ASP A 492 10.07 -21.46 -25.85
C ASP A 492 10.96 -21.04 -24.68
N VAL A 493 12.28 -20.99 -24.89
CA VAL A 493 13.24 -20.50 -23.90
C VAL A 493 12.97 -19.03 -23.61
N PHE A 494 12.75 -18.20 -24.62
CA PHE A 494 12.46 -16.78 -24.41
C PHE A 494 11.16 -16.54 -23.65
N ASP A 495 10.09 -17.28 -24.00
CA ASP A 495 8.81 -17.21 -23.30
C ASP A 495 8.93 -17.73 -21.85
N PHE A 496 9.73 -18.79 -21.61
CA PHE A 496 9.96 -19.33 -20.27
C PHE A 496 10.79 -18.41 -19.37
N LEU A 497 11.73 -17.66 -19.95
CA LEU A 497 12.48 -16.65 -19.22
C LEU A 497 11.54 -15.57 -18.65
N ASP A 498 10.33 -15.41 -19.21
CA ASP A 498 9.31 -14.45 -18.78
C ASP A 498 9.95 -13.11 -18.41
N LEU A 499 10.70 -12.57 -19.37
CA LEU A 499 11.41 -11.29 -19.25
C LEU A 499 10.44 -10.10 -19.39
N LYS A 500 9.15 -10.39 -19.54
CA LYS A 500 8.06 -9.42 -19.35
C LYS A 500 8.09 -9.07 -17.86
N ALA A 501 8.55 -7.86 -17.54
CA ALA A 501 8.51 -7.43 -16.15
C ALA A 501 7.05 -7.35 -15.69
N ASP A 502 6.72 -8.04 -14.60
CA ASP A 502 5.47 -7.79 -13.87
C ASP A 502 5.42 -6.31 -13.49
N LEU A 503 4.22 -5.76 -13.39
CA LEU A 503 4.03 -4.38 -12.96
C LEU A 503 4.73 -4.19 -11.60
N PRO A 504 5.76 -3.32 -11.48
CA PRO A 504 6.45 -3.08 -10.22
C PRO A 504 5.50 -2.30 -9.31
N LEU A 505 4.81 -3.03 -8.44
CA LEU A 505 3.82 -2.48 -7.53
C LEU A 505 4.52 -1.89 -6.30
N VAL A 506 4.70 -0.57 -6.30
CA VAL A 506 5.27 0.24 -5.21
C VAL A 506 4.24 1.31 -4.85
N LEU A 507 3.80 1.37 -3.60
CA LEU A 507 2.62 2.14 -3.16
C LEU A 507 2.94 3.41 -2.37
#